data_AF-A0A6N7ZVL5-F1
#
_entry.id   AF-A0A6N7ZVL5-F1
#
_cell.length_a   1.000
_cell.length_b   1.000
_cell.length_c   1.000
_cell.angle_alpha   90.00
_cell.angle_beta   90.00
_cell.angle_gamma   90.00
#
_symmetry.space_group_name_H-M   'P 1'
#
loop_
_entity.id
_entity.type
_entity.pdbx_description
1 polymer ?
#
loop_
_entity_poly.entity_id
_entity_poly.type
_entity_poly.pdbx_seq_one_letter_code
_entity_poly.pdbx_strand_id
1 'polypeptide(L)'
;MHGTTAETEASGLEMHFVKGHIAATMTLIHGLIDQDILDRDRLDRFFESFLSELPHTANTMSLRIVLDEWRKGLRSGDPEAELRSRLFEVIQGGRVS
;
A
#
# COMPACT_ATOMS: atom_id res chain seq x y z
N MET A 1 -35.49 -4.69 -6.66
CA MET A 1 -34.10 -5.12 -6.38
C MET A 1 -33.17 -4.66 -7.50
N HIS A 2 -32.88 -3.35 -7.60
CA HIS A 2 -32.03 -2.77 -8.66
C HIS A 2 -30.95 -1.81 -8.11
N GLY A 3 -30.77 -1.73 -6.78
CA GLY A 3 -29.84 -0.78 -6.14
C GLY A 3 -28.50 -1.37 -5.69
N THR A 4 -28.40 -2.68 -5.48
CA THR A 4 -27.23 -3.31 -4.83
C THR A 4 -26.03 -3.51 -5.77
N THR A 5 -26.25 -3.62 -7.08
CA THR A 5 -25.18 -3.89 -8.06
C THR A 5 -24.30 -2.67 -8.31
N ALA A 6 -24.91 -1.48 -8.43
CA ALA A 6 -24.19 -0.23 -8.71
C ALA A 6 -23.31 0.24 -7.54
N GLU A 7 -23.75 0.05 -6.30
CA GLU A 7 -22.94 0.39 -5.10
C GLU A 7 -21.72 -0.53 -4.96
N THR A 8 -21.85 -1.81 -5.35
CA THR A 8 -20.75 -2.78 -5.34
C THR A 8 -19.72 -2.47 -6.43
N GLU A 9 -20.17 -2.07 -7.63
CA GLU A 9 -19.29 -1.67 -8.73
C GLU A 9 -18.56 -0.34 -8.47
N ALA A 10 -19.23 0.65 -7.86
CA ALA A 10 -18.60 1.92 -7.46
C ALA A 10 -17.50 1.72 -6.41
N SER A 11 -17.74 0.84 -5.43
CA SER A 11 -16.75 0.42 -4.43
C SER A 11 -15.56 -0.32 -5.07
N GLY A 12 -15.82 -1.14 -6.09
CA GLY A 12 -14.78 -1.79 -6.89
C GLY A 12 -13.89 -0.80 -7.65
N LEU A 13 -14.48 0.21 -8.30
CA LEU A 13 -13.74 1.23 -9.06
C LEU A 13 -12.86 2.08 -8.15
N GLU A 14 -13.38 2.50 -6.98
CA GLU A 14 -12.63 3.24 -5.96
C GLU A 14 -11.44 2.40 -5.45
N MET A 15 -11.65 1.12 -5.21
CA MET A 15 -10.59 0.19 -4.82
C MET A 15 -9.51 0.04 -5.91
N HIS A 16 -9.89 -0.06 -7.18
CA HIS A 16 -8.95 -0.10 -8.30
C HIS A 16 -8.14 1.20 -8.43
N PHE A 17 -8.79 2.35 -8.20
CA PHE A 17 -8.13 3.65 -8.20
C PHE A 17 -7.07 3.76 -7.09
N VAL A 18 -7.42 3.36 -5.87
CA VAL A 18 -6.50 3.34 -4.72
C VAL A 18 -5.32 2.41 -4.97
N LYS A 19 -5.56 1.20 -5.49
CA LYS A 19 -4.50 0.26 -5.90
C LYS A 19 -3.55 0.87 -6.92
N GLY A 20 -4.09 1.53 -7.94
CA GLY A 20 -3.30 2.22 -8.97
C GLY A 20 -2.40 3.31 -8.38
N HIS A 21 -2.93 4.12 -7.46
CA HIS A 21 -2.17 5.20 -6.82
C HIS A 21 -1.05 4.67 -5.92
N ILE A 22 -1.33 3.64 -5.11
CA ILE A 22 -0.32 3.05 -4.24
C ILE A 22 0.79 2.44 -5.10
N ALA A 23 0.44 1.66 -6.13
CA ALA A 23 1.43 1.04 -7.00
C ALA A 23 2.31 2.07 -7.72
N ALA A 24 1.73 3.11 -8.31
CA ALA A 24 2.49 4.15 -8.98
C ALA A 24 3.44 4.87 -8.02
N THR A 25 2.97 5.16 -6.80
CA THR A 25 3.77 5.81 -5.76
C THR A 25 4.95 4.93 -5.32
N MET A 26 4.70 3.63 -5.11
CA MET A 26 5.75 2.69 -4.75
C MET A 26 6.78 2.55 -5.87
N THR A 27 6.35 2.36 -7.11
CA THR A 27 7.26 2.25 -8.26
C THR A 27 8.15 3.48 -8.38
N LEU A 28 7.59 4.69 -8.20
CA LEU A 28 8.37 5.93 -8.20
C LEU A 28 9.43 5.92 -7.08
N ILE A 29 9.03 5.61 -5.85
CA ILE A 29 9.93 5.60 -4.70
C ILE A 29 11.03 4.57 -4.85
N HIS A 30 10.72 3.38 -5.37
CA HIS A 30 11.74 2.37 -5.69
C HIS A 30 12.74 2.89 -6.72
N GLY A 31 12.28 3.54 -7.79
CA GLY A 31 13.18 4.17 -8.76
C GLY A 31 14.08 5.24 -8.15
N LEU A 32 13.56 6.03 -7.20
CA LEU A 32 14.36 7.03 -6.48
C LEU A 32 15.38 6.40 -5.51
N ILE A 33 15.05 5.26 -4.89
CA ILE A 33 16.01 4.50 -4.07
C ILE A 33 17.11 3.90 -4.97
N ASP A 34 16.76 3.31 -6.11
CA ASP A 34 17.72 2.70 -7.03
C ASP A 34 18.67 3.72 -7.66
N GLN A 35 18.25 4.98 -7.75
CA GLN A 35 19.07 6.12 -8.19
C GLN A 35 19.88 6.77 -7.06
N ASP A 36 19.85 6.20 -5.85
CA ASP A 36 20.51 6.73 -4.63
C ASP A 36 20.01 8.15 -4.23
N ILE A 37 18.81 8.53 -4.67
CA ILE A 37 18.17 9.81 -4.34
C ILE A 37 17.47 9.73 -2.97
N LEU A 38 16.89 8.57 -2.66
CA LEU A 38 16.20 8.31 -1.39
C LEU A 38 16.89 7.19 -0.61
N ASP A 39 17.19 7.48 0.66
CA ASP A 39 17.67 6.51 1.62
C ASP A 39 16.50 5.67 2.15
N ARG A 40 16.59 4.36 1.90
CA ARG A 40 15.58 3.36 2.26
C ARG A 40 15.29 3.31 3.77
N ASP A 41 16.32 3.43 4.61
CA ASP A 41 16.17 3.36 6.07
C ASP A 41 15.56 4.64 6.63
N ARG A 42 15.91 5.80 6.07
CA ARG A 42 15.27 7.08 6.40
C ARG A 42 13.80 7.06 6.02
N LEU A 43 13.46 6.45 4.89
CA LEU A 43 12.09 6.32 4.45
C LEU A 43 11.27 5.38 5.37
N ASP A 44 11.82 4.24 5.79
CA ASP A 44 11.14 3.36 6.76
C ASP A 44 10.86 4.10 8.09
N ARG A 45 11.83 4.85 8.61
CA ARG A 45 11.65 5.67 9.82
C ARG A 45 10.61 6.77 9.66
N PHE A 46 10.52 7.38 8.48
CA PHE A 46 9.47 8.35 8.20
C PHE A 46 8.09 7.70 8.30
N PHE A 47 7.89 6.53 7.67
CA PHE A 47 6.62 5.82 7.74
C PHE A 47 6.30 5.30 9.14
N GLU A 48 7.31 4.93 9.93
CA GLU A 48 7.14 4.61 11.35
C GLU A 48 6.53 5.76 12.14
N SER A 49 7.14 6.95 12.02
CA SER A 49 6.65 8.15 12.70
C SER A 49 5.24 8.48 12.25
N PHE A 50 4.99 8.46 10.94
CA PHE A 50 3.67 8.71 10.37
C PHE A 50 2.61 7.74 10.90
N LEU A 51 2.90 6.44 10.96
CA LEU A 51 1.98 5.42 11.47
C LEU A 51 1.70 5.59 12.98
N SER A 52 2.67 6.09 13.74
CA SER A 52 2.52 6.37 15.16
C SER A 52 1.56 7.54 15.43
N GLU A 53 1.52 8.52 14.53
CA GLU A 53 0.66 9.70 14.60
C GLU A 53 -0.74 9.47 14.00
N LEU A 54 -0.88 8.46 13.15
CA LEU A 54 -2.15 8.15 12.51
C LEU A 54 -3.21 7.76 13.59
N PRO A 55 -4.47 8.22 13.51
CA PRO A 55 -5.52 7.73 14.42
C PRO A 55 -5.70 6.21 14.32
N HIS A 56 -6.14 5.57 15.40
CA HIS A 56 -6.48 4.14 15.42
C HIS A 56 -7.99 3.97 15.23
N THR A 57 -8.44 4.05 13.98
CA THR A 57 -9.85 3.91 13.60
C THR A 57 -10.03 2.84 12.52
N ALA A 58 -11.27 2.35 12.34
CA ALA A 58 -11.60 1.42 11.26
C ALA A 58 -11.25 2.00 9.88
N ASN A 59 -11.46 3.30 9.67
CA ASN A 59 -11.16 3.98 8.41
C ASN A 59 -9.66 4.03 8.09
N THR A 60 -8.83 4.14 9.13
CA THR A 60 -7.36 4.18 8.99
C THR A 60 -6.73 2.79 8.95
N MET A 61 -7.47 1.74 9.31
CA MET A 61 -6.92 0.39 9.43
C MET A 61 -6.36 -0.13 8.11
N SER A 62 -7.10 0.03 7.01
CA SER A 62 -6.64 -0.41 5.69
C SER A 62 -5.33 0.27 5.27
N LEU A 63 -5.21 1.57 5.53
CA LEU A 63 -3.99 2.33 5.25
C LEU A 63 -2.81 1.83 6.11
N ARG A 64 -3.05 1.52 7.39
CA ARG A 64 -2.03 0.97 8.28
C ARG A 64 -1.47 -0.34 7.75
N ILE A 65 -2.34 -1.28 7.37
CA ILE A 65 -1.92 -2.60 6.88
C ILE A 65 -1.08 -2.46 5.60
N VAL A 66 -1.52 -1.63 4.65
CA VAL A 66 -0.79 -1.36 3.41
C VAL A 66 0.61 -0.80 3.69
N LEU A 67 0.71 0.21 4.57
CA LEU A 67 1.98 0.83 4.91
C LEU A 67 2.90 -0.12 5.69
N ASP A 68 2.38 -0.94 6.60
CA ASP A 68 3.18 -1.92 7.33
C ASP A 68 3.81 -2.96 6.41
N GLU A 69 3.06 -3.46 5.42
CA GLU A 69 3.58 -4.41 4.43
C GLU A 69 4.63 -3.80 3.53
N TRP A 70 4.44 -2.54 3.13
CA TRP A 70 5.45 -1.83 2.38
C TRP A 70 6.73 -1.60 3.20
N ARG A 71 6.60 -1.15 4.46
CA ARG A 71 7.73 -1.00 5.39
C ARG A 71 8.50 -2.30 5.56
N LYS A 72 7.82 -3.44 5.64
CA LYS A 72 8.48 -4.76 5.69
C LYS A 72 9.39 -4.98 4.48
N GLY A 73 8.92 -4.73 3.27
CA GLY A 73 9.79 -4.92 2.10
C GLY A 73 10.83 -3.82 1.90
N LEU A 74 10.60 -2.60 2.39
CA LEU A 74 11.69 -1.62 2.52
C LEU A 74 12.81 -2.18 3.39
N ARG A 75 12.49 -2.78 4.54
CA ARG A 75 13.50 -3.35 5.45
C ARG A 75 14.19 -4.62 4.94
N SER A 76 13.45 -5.52 4.29
CA SER A 76 14.04 -6.75 3.73
C SER A 76 14.84 -6.48 2.45
N GLY A 77 14.62 -5.32 1.83
CA GLY A 77 15.26 -4.92 0.60
C GLY A 77 14.76 -5.67 -0.63
N ASP A 78 13.52 -6.15 -0.56
CA ASP A 78 12.89 -6.93 -1.62
C ASP A 78 12.79 -6.11 -2.92
N PRO A 79 12.84 -6.77 -4.09
CA PRO A 79 12.56 -6.11 -5.36
C PRO A 79 11.16 -5.48 -5.39
N GLU A 80 11.01 -4.34 -6.09
CA GLU A 80 9.74 -3.62 -6.24
C GLU A 80 8.58 -4.54 -6.67
N ALA A 81 8.85 -5.47 -7.59
CA ALA A 81 7.84 -6.38 -8.11
C ALA A 81 7.26 -7.32 -7.04
N GLU A 82 8.08 -7.79 -6.10
CA GLU A 82 7.64 -8.66 -5.01
C GLU A 82 6.84 -7.88 -3.97
N LEU A 83 7.31 -6.68 -3.64
CA LEU A 83 6.63 -5.72 -2.78
C LEU A 83 5.23 -5.37 -3.28
N ARG A 84 5.13 -5.08 -4.58
CA ARG A 84 3.85 -4.78 -5.24
C ARG A 84 2.88 -5.96 -5.16
N SER A 85 3.37 -7.20 -5.35
CA SER A 85 2.54 -8.41 -5.25
C SER A 85 1.94 -8.57 -3.86
N ARG A 86 2.77 -8.54 -2.81
CA ARG A 86 2.32 -8.73 -1.41
C ARG A 86 1.35 -7.64 -0.98
N LEU A 87 1.60 -6.40 -1.40
CA LEU A 87 0.71 -5.28 -1.09
C LEU A 87 -0.65 -5.42 -1.78
N PHE A 88 -0.71 -5.93 -3.01
CA PHE A 88 -1.98 -6.21 -3.67
C PHE A 88 -2.73 -7.40 -3.09
N GLU A 89 -2.04 -8.42 -2.58
CA GLU A 89 -2.65 -9.52 -1.83
C GLU A 89 -3.33 -9.00 -0.56
N VAL A 90 -2.67 -8.09 0.14
CA VAL A 90 -3.16 -7.43 1.35
C VAL A 90 -4.38 -6.57 1.07
N ILE A 91 -4.36 -5.78 -0.01
CA ILE A 91 -5.54 -4.98 -0.43
C ILE A 91 -6.71 -5.90 -0.85
N GLN A 92 -6.43 -7.10 -1.37
CA GLN A 92 -7.45 -8.10 -1.71
C GLN A 92 -7.95 -8.91 -0.49
N GLY A 93 -7.45 -8.62 0.72
CA GLY A 93 -7.84 -9.31 1.95
C GLY A 93 -7.26 -10.73 2.06
N GLY A 94 -6.12 -11.01 1.44
CA GLY A 94 -5.40 -12.28 1.56
C GLY A 94 -6.07 -13.48 0.88
N ARG A 95 -7.06 -13.25 0.00
CA ARG A 95 -7.70 -14.32 -0.79
C ARG A 95 -6.91 -14.62 -2.05
N VAL A 96 -5.78 -15.31 -1.91
CA VAL A 96 -5.27 -16.16 -2.98
C VAL A 96 -5.00 -17.52 -2.36
N SER A 97 -5.97 -18.42 -2.53
CA SER A 97 -5.76 -19.87 -2.44
C SER A 97 -5.29 -20.39 -3.78
#